data_AF-A0A0B0Q347-F1
#
_entry.id   AF-A0A0B0Q347-F1
#
_cell.length_a   1.000
_cell.length_b   1.000
_cell.length_c   1.000
_cell.angle_alpha   90.00
_cell.angle_beta   90.00
_cell.angle_gamma   90.00
#
_symmetry.space_group_name_H-M   'P 1'
#
loop_
_entity.id
_entity.type
_entity.pdbx_description
1 polymer ?
#
loop_
_entity_poly.entity_id
_entity_poly.type
_entity_poly.pdbx_seq_one_letter_code
_entity_poly.pdbx_strand_id
1 'polypeptide(L)'
;MYPDYDLSAVKAHQFLTEESWDTFKQIFDTNMLEASKEWIEAYGGSSLLETIYKPLDEVVKLSECEIYSYNPDSDADPFLEKGAIWSFSFFFYNRKLKRVVSSSFCCLSNLVADGFAADNLCYEEDGEIFDNMDI
;
A
#
# COMPACT_ATOMS: atom_id res chain seq x y z
N MET A 1 -9.17 2.76 -0.27
CA MET A 1 -9.17 3.18 -1.69
C MET A 1 -10.35 4.13 -1.85
N TYR A 2 -10.10 5.38 -2.25
CA TYR A 2 -11.00 6.54 -2.06
C TYR A 2 -12.04 6.68 -3.20
N PRO A 3 -13.34 6.47 -2.96
CA PRO A 3 -14.39 6.50 -3.99
C PRO A 3 -14.88 7.91 -4.35
N ASP A 4 -14.58 8.89 -3.50
CA ASP A 4 -14.97 10.29 -3.55
C ASP A 4 -13.99 11.16 -4.35
N TYR A 5 -12.82 10.62 -4.70
CA TYR A 5 -11.79 11.34 -5.43
C TYR A 5 -11.90 11.15 -6.94
N ASP A 6 -11.92 12.26 -7.68
CA ASP A 6 -11.94 12.24 -9.13
C ASP A 6 -10.54 11.91 -9.70
N LEU A 7 -10.30 10.63 -9.92
CA LEU A 7 -9.10 10.13 -10.60
C LEU A 7 -9.08 10.48 -12.11
N SER A 8 -10.11 11.11 -12.67
CA SER A 8 -10.13 11.48 -14.09
C SER A 8 -9.10 12.56 -14.46
N ALA A 9 -8.69 13.38 -13.50
CA ALA A 9 -7.67 14.42 -13.68
C ALA A 9 -6.24 13.87 -13.60
N VAL A 10 -6.03 12.75 -12.91
CA VAL A 10 -4.72 12.12 -12.73
C VAL A 10 -4.53 11.09 -13.82
N LYS A 11 -3.56 11.32 -14.70
CA LYS A 11 -3.20 10.31 -15.71
C LYS A 11 -2.49 9.16 -15.00
N ALA A 12 -3.23 8.18 -14.49
CA ALA A 12 -2.67 7.00 -13.79
C ALA A 12 -1.50 6.34 -14.56
N HIS A 13 -1.49 6.40 -15.91
CA HIS A 13 -0.38 5.92 -16.73
C HIS A 13 0.96 6.68 -16.58
N GLN A 14 0.97 7.86 -15.94
CA GLN A 14 2.19 8.65 -15.70
C GLN A 14 2.90 8.25 -14.41
N PHE A 15 2.17 7.63 -13.48
CA PHE A 15 2.67 7.33 -12.13
C PHE A 15 2.76 5.83 -11.87
N LEU A 16 2.11 5.02 -12.70
CA LEU A 16 2.21 3.57 -12.65
C LEU A 16 3.38 3.11 -13.51
N THR A 17 4.38 2.51 -12.86
CA THR A 17 5.49 1.83 -13.53
C THR A 17 5.25 0.32 -13.45
N GLU A 18 5.40 -0.39 -14.55
CA GLU A 18 5.36 -1.86 -14.55
C GLU A 18 6.66 -2.38 -13.93
N GLU A 19 6.52 -3.28 -12.96
CA GLU A 19 7.63 -3.80 -12.17
C GLU A 19 7.74 -5.31 -12.27
N SER A 20 8.93 -5.82 -11.98
CA SER A 20 9.15 -7.24 -11.80
C SER A 20 9.00 -7.65 -10.33
N TRP A 21 8.70 -8.92 -10.11
CA TRP A 21 8.67 -9.48 -8.75
C TRP A 21 10.04 -9.37 -8.06
N ASP A 22 11.14 -9.47 -8.82
CA ASP A 22 12.49 -9.31 -8.29
C ASP A 22 12.76 -7.87 -7.86
N THR A 23 12.25 -6.87 -8.60
CA THR A 23 12.32 -5.46 -8.19
C THR A 23 11.57 -5.22 -6.88
N PHE A 24 10.34 -5.75 -6.78
CA PHE A 24 9.54 -5.67 -5.55
C PHE A 24 10.30 -6.27 -4.36
N LYS A 25 10.84 -7.49 -4.52
CA LYS A 25 11.62 -8.16 -3.48
C LYS A 25 12.83 -7.36 -3.05
N GLN A 26 13.59 -6.83 -4.00
CA GLN A 26 14.77 -6.02 -3.69
C GLN A 26 14.41 -4.75 -2.90
N ILE A 27 13.33 -4.07 -3.29
CA ILE A 27 12.82 -2.89 -2.58
C ILE A 27 12.35 -3.29 -1.17
N PHE A 28 11.61 -4.39 -1.06
CA PHE A 28 11.12 -4.91 0.21
C PHE A 28 12.28 -5.25 1.15
N ASP A 29 13.24 -6.07 0.71
CA ASP A 29 14.37 -6.50 1.53
C ASP A 29 15.26 -5.33 1.97
N THR A 30 15.41 -4.31 1.12
CA THR A 30 16.22 -3.12 1.42
C THR A 30 15.52 -2.20 2.44
N ASN A 31 14.23 -1.91 2.25
CA ASN A 31 13.52 -0.91 3.05
C ASN A 31 12.89 -1.50 4.31
N MET A 32 12.41 -2.75 4.25
CA MET A 32 11.79 -3.46 5.38
C MET A 32 12.79 -4.34 6.14
N LEU A 33 14.10 -4.05 6.05
CA LEU A 33 15.15 -4.84 6.69
C LEU A 33 14.96 -4.93 8.21
N GLU A 34 14.78 -3.80 8.89
CA GLU A 34 14.62 -3.77 10.34
C GLU A 34 13.31 -4.42 10.79
N ALA A 35 12.21 -4.19 10.05
CA ALA A 35 10.94 -4.87 10.31
C ALA A 35 11.04 -6.40 10.11
N SER A 36 11.83 -6.84 9.12
CA SER A 36 12.07 -8.26 8.86
C SER A 36 12.90 -8.92 9.97
N LYS A 37 13.86 -8.20 10.56
CA LYS A 37 14.62 -8.68 11.73
C LYS A 37 13.70 -8.83 12.94
N GLU A 38 12.93 -7.80 13.26
CA GLU A 38 11.98 -7.82 14.38
C GLU A 38 10.97 -8.97 14.24
N TRP A 39 10.47 -9.21 13.02
CA TRP A 39 9.58 -10.33 12.72
C TRP A 39 10.21 -11.69 13.08
N ILE A 40 11.47 -11.91 12.68
CA ILE A 40 12.19 -13.16 12.97
C ILE A 40 12.39 -13.33 14.47
N GLU A 41 12.72 -12.26 15.20
CA GLU A 41 12.91 -12.30 16.65
C GLU A 41 11.60 -12.59 17.40
N ALA A 42 10.49 -11.99 16.98
CA ALA A 42 9.20 -12.13 17.65
C ALA A 42 8.50 -13.46 17.36
N TYR A 43 8.47 -13.89 16.11
CA TYR A 43 7.65 -15.05 15.69
C TYR A 43 8.47 -16.31 15.42
N GLY A 44 9.76 -16.16 15.09
CA GLY A 44 10.60 -17.27 14.62
C GLY A 44 10.09 -17.92 13.32
N GLY A 45 10.96 -18.62 12.60
CA GLY A 45 10.56 -19.38 11.42
C GLY A 45 10.71 -18.64 10.08
N SER A 46 9.62 -18.45 9.33
CA SER A 46 9.64 -17.90 7.97
C SER A 46 9.90 -16.40 7.95
N SER A 47 10.50 -15.91 6.85
CA SER A 47 10.74 -14.48 6.69
C SER A 47 9.43 -13.70 6.58
N LEU A 48 9.47 -12.40 6.91
CA LEU A 48 8.32 -11.51 6.74
C LEU A 48 7.84 -11.50 5.27
N LEU A 49 8.80 -11.47 4.33
CA LEU A 49 8.52 -11.53 2.90
C LEU A 49 7.76 -12.81 2.50
N GLU A 50 8.17 -13.98 3.00
CA GLU A 50 7.46 -15.24 2.74
C GLU A 50 6.04 -15.24 3.34
N THR A 51 5.89 -14.60 4.49
CA THR A 51 4.60 -14.48 5.18
C THR A 51 3.62 -13.58 4.42
N ILE A 52 4.13 -12.55 3.72
CA ILE A 52 3.33 -11.70 2.84
C ILE A 52 3.11 -12.39 1.47
N TYR A 53 4.11 -13.10 0.96
CA TYR A 53 4.04 -13.78 -0.33
C TYR A 53 2.92 -14.81 -0.41
N LYS A 54 2.80 -15.69 0.60
CA LYS A 54 1.79 -16.76 0.62
C LYS A 54 0.35 -16.26 0.44
N PRO A 55 -0.17 -15.35 1.27
CA PRO A 55 -1.54 -14.85 1.11
C PRO A 55 -1.70 -14.06 -0.19
N LEU A 56 -0.68 -13.33 -0.64
CA LEU A 56 -0.73 -12.68 -1.96
C LEU A 56 -0.88 -13.71 -3.09
N ASP A 57 -0.10 -14.78 -3.09
CA ASP A 57 -0.18 -15.83 -4.11
C ASP A 57 -1.52 -16.58 -4.07
N GLU A 58 -2.06 -16.84 -2.88
CA GLU A 58 -3.39 -17.45 -2.71
C GLU A 58 -4.51 -16.56 -3.26
N VAL A 59 -4.41 -15.24 -3.04
CA VAL A 59 -5.46 -14.30 -3.43
C VAL A 59 -5.38 -13.94 -4.91
N VAL A 60 -4.20 -13.66 -5.45
CA VAL A 60 -4.07 -13.17 -6.83
C VAL A 60 -3.31 -14.10 -7.77
N LYS A 61 -2.72 -15.20 -7.30
CA LYS A 61 -1.81 -16.06 -8.09
C LYS A 61 -0.68 -15.22 -8.71
N LEU A 62 0.35 -14.94 -7.91
CA LEU A 62 1.44 -14.02 -8.25
C LEU A 62 2.14 -14.36 -9.57
N SER A 63 2.24 -15.65 -9.91
CA SER A 63 2.81 -16.11 -11.19
C SER A 63 2.03 -15.66 -12.44
N GLU A 64 0.78 -15.23 -12.29
CA GLU A 64 -0.09 -14.73 -13.37
C GLU A 64 -0.43 -13.24 -13.19
N CYS A 65 0.27 -12.54 -12.29
CA CYS A 65 0.03 -11.13 -12.00
C CYS A 65 0.96 -10.20 -12.79
N GLU A 66 0.40 -9.08 -13.22
CA GLU A 66 1.14 -7.88 -13.60
C GLU A 66 1.34 -7.03 -12.34
N ILE A 67 2.57 -6.59 -12.09
CA ILE A 67 2.93 -5.81 -10.89
C ILE A 67 3.16 -4.36 -11.33
N TYR A 68 2.56 -3.42 -10.61
CA TYR A 68 2.74 -2.01 -10.84
C TYR A 68 3.19 -1.31 -9.56
N SER A 69 4.15 -0.41 -9.66
CA SER A 69 4.49 0.54 -8.60
C SER A 69 3.84 1.88 -8.88
N TYR A 70 3.40 2.56 -7.83
CA TYR A 70 2.91 3.92 -7.90
C TYR A 70 3.94 4.86 -7.29
N ASN A 71 4.49 5.74 -8.12
CA ASN A 71 5.44 6.76 -7.69
C ASN A 71 4.89 8.15 -8.03
N PRO A 72 4.28 8.86 -7.06
CA PRO A 72 3.74 10.18 -7.31
C PRO A 72 4.86 11.23 -7.34
N ASP A 73 5.24 11.65 -8.54
CA ASP A 73 6.21 12.76 -8.77
C ASP A 73 5.66 14.15 -8.36
N SER A 74 4.45 14.22 -7.80
CA SER A 74 3.70 15.46 -7.58
C SER A 74 3.44 15.69 -6.09
N ASP A 75 3.92 16.82 -5.55
CA ASP A 75 3.60 17.34 -4.21
C ASP A 75 2.09 17.54 -3.96
N ALA A 76 1.24 17.41 -4.99
CA ALA A 76 -0.21 17.50 -4.90
C ALA A 76 -0.92 16.14 -4.73
N ASP A 77 -0.18 15.05 -4.53
CA ASP A 77 -0.77 13.72 -4.40
C ASP A 77 -1.18 13.39 -2.94
N PRO A 78 -2.46 13.07 -2.66
CA PRO A 78 -2.91 12.68 -1.32
C PRO A 78 -2.39 11.31 -0.83
N PHE A 79 -1.90 10.44 -1.74
CA PHE A 79 -1.19 9.20 -1.38
C PHE A 79 0.28 9.44 -1.02
N LEU A 80 0.82 10.62 -1.32
CA LEU A 80 2.11 11.02 -0.80
C LEU A 80 1.95 11.25 0.71
N GLU A 81 2.26 10.22 1.50
CA GLU A 81 2.26 10.34 2.95
C GLU A 81 3.22 11.46 3.37
N LYS A 82 2.62 12.60 3.75
CA LYS A 82 3.36 13.79 4.11
C LYS A 82 4.24 13.50 5.33
N GLY A 83 5.56 13.58 5.14
CA GLY A 83 6.53 13.31 6.20
C GLY A 83 7.05 11.86 6.27
N ALA A 84 6.67 11.00 5.31
CA ALA A 84 7.33 9.72 5.12
C ALA A 84 8.78 9.91 4.62
N ILE A 85 9.71 9.18 5.23
CA ILE A 85 11.11 9.08 4.79
C ILE A 85 11.16 8.36 3.45
N TRP A 86 10.34 7.32 3.31
CA TRP A 86 10.06 6.62 2.07
C TRP A 86 8.64 6.04 2.14
N SER A 87 8.00 5.90 0.99
CA SER A 87 6.69 5.26 0.83
C SER A 87 6.66 4.55 -0.52
N PHE A 88 6.16 3.32 -0.51
CA PHE A 88 5.99 2.52 -1.72
C PHE A 88 4.58 1.97 -1.75
N SER A 89 3.93 2.10 -2.91
CA SER A 89 2.62 1.50 -3.17
C SER A 89 2.71 0.59 -4.38
N PHE A 90 2.46 -0.70 -4.18
CA PHE A 90 2.46 -1.71 -5.23
C PHE A 90 1.05 -2.25 -5.47
N PHE A 91 0.74 -2.52 -6.73
CA PHE A 91 -0.50 -3.11 -7.19
C PHE A 91 -0.22 -4.41 -7.91
N PHE A 92 -0.82 -5.50 -7.43
CA PHE A 92 -0.76 -6.82 -8.03
C PHE A 92 -2.08 -7.08 -8.75
N TYR A 93 -2.03 -7.07 -10.08
CA TYR A 93 -3.22 -7.22 -10.91
C TYR A 93 -3.22 -8.57 -11.63
N ASN A 94 -4.22 -9.40 -11.35
CA ASN A 94 -4.48 -10.61 -12.12
C ASN A 94 -5.65 -10.39 -13.10
N ARG A 95 -5.33 -10.35 -14.40
CA ARG A 95 -6.29 -10.14 -15.49
C ARG A 95 -7.33 -11.25 -15.61
N LYS A 96 -6.94 -12.51 -15.34
CA LYS A 96 -7.84 -13.66 -15.44
C LYS A 96 -8.88 -13.65 -14.33
N LEU A 97 -8.46 -13.28 -13.11
CA LEU A 97 -9.33 -13.19 -11.94
C LEU A 97 -10.07 -11.85 -11.82
N LYS A 98 -9.69 -10.84 -12.62
CA LYS A 98 -10.14 -9.44 -12.51
C LYS A 98 -9.97 -8.90 -11.09
N ARG A 99 -8.86 -9.26 -10.45
CA ARG A 99 -8.59 -8.96 -9.03
C ARG A 99 -7.33 -8.12 -8.93
N VAL A 100 -7.39 -7.09 -8.08
CA VAL A 100 -6.25 -6.23 -7.74
C VAL A 100 -6.02 -6.32 -6.24
N VAL A 101 -4.77 -6.48 -5.83
CA VAL A 101 -4.35 -6.29 -4.43
C VAL A 101 -3.37 -5.13 -4.39
N SER A 102 -3.64 -4.16 -3.51
CA SER A 102 -2.71 -3.08 -3.21
C SER A 102 -1.92 -3.41 -1.94
N SER A 103 -0.61 -3.29 -2.01
CA SER A 103 0.29 -3.39 -0.86
C SER A 103 1.09 -2.10 -0.75
N SER A 104 0.88 -1.37 0.34
CA SER A 104 1.58 -0.13 0.62
C SER A 104 2.37 -0.25 1.92
N PHE A 105 3.59 0.25 1.92
CA PHE A 105 4.46 0.30 3.10
C PHE A 105 5.30 1.57 3.08
N CYS A 106 5.49 2.14 4.25
CA CYS A 106 6.13 3.42 4.46
C CYS A 106 6.99 3.42 5.73
N CYS A 107 7.88 4.39 5.82
CA CYS A 107 8.58 4.70 7.06
C CYS A 107 8.34 6.16 7.43
N LEU A 108 7.79 6.36 8.63
CA LEU A 108 7.55 7.67 9.20
C LEU A 108 8.61 7.98 10.25
N SER A 109 9.03 9.24 10.32
CA SER A 109 9.87 9.70 11.42
C SER A 109 9.03 9.93 12.67
N ASN A 110 9.39 9.30 13.80
CA ASN A 110 8.73 9.56 15.08
C ASN A 110 8.85 11.01 15.55
N LEU A 111 9.82 11.77 15.02
CA LEU A 111 9.96 13.22 15.29
C LEU A 111 8.83 14.05 14.65
N VAL A 112 8.20 13.51 13.61
CA VAL A 112 7.10 14.14 12.86
C VAL A 112 5.77 13.46 13.19
N ALA A 113 5.79 12.17 13.55
CA ALA A 113 4.61 11.36 13.87
C ALA A 113 3.80 11.93 15.04
N ASP A 114 4.45 12.58 16.02
CA ASP A 114 3.78 13.20 17.18
C ASP A 114 2.83 14.35 16.79
N GLY A 115 2.91 14.86 15.54
CA GLY A 115 1.99 15.86 14.99
C GLY A 115 1.05 15.37 13.87
N PHE A 116 1.28 14.17 13.31
CA PHE A 116 0.55 13.64 12.15
C PHE A 116 -0.20 12.32 12.40
N ALA A 117 0.15 11.56 13.45
CA ALA A 117 -0.52 10.31 13.81
C ALA A 117 -2.01 10.52 14.22
N ALA A 118 -2.38 11.75 14.58
CA ALA A 118 -3.77 12.10 14.90
C ALA A 118 -4.67 12.28 13.67
N ASP A 119 -4.12 12.46 12.46
CA ASP A 119 -4.91 12.76 11.26
C ASP A 119 -5.17 11.51 10.39
N ASN A 120 -4.30 10.50 10.45
CA ASN A 120 -4.44 9.26 9.67
C ASN A 120 -5.14 8.10 10.39
N LEU A 121 -5.46 8.23 11.68
CA LEU A 121 -6.24 7.23 12.44
C LEU A 121 -7.69 7.68 12.73
N CYS A 122 -8.09 8.87 12.27
CA CYS A 122 -9.40 9.45 12.56
C CYS A 122 -10.35 9.43 11.35
N TYR A 123 -10.53 8.28 10.68
CA TYR A 123 -11.70 8.08 9.81
C TYR A 123 -12.22 6.64 9.90
N GLU A 124 -12.46 6.16 11.12
CA GLU A 124 -13.50 5.15 11.38
C GLU A 124 -14.47 5.69 12.43
N GLU A 125 -15.43 6.48 11.99
CA GLU A 125 -16.80 6.45 12.53
C GLU A 125 -17.74 7.05 11.47
N ASP A 126 -17.97 6.28 10.41
CA ASP A 126 -19.13 6.46 9.54
C ASP A 126 -20.37 6.05 10.35
N GLY A 127 -21.10 7.04 10.85
CA GLY A 127 -22.44 6.90 11.41
C GLY A 127 -23.20 8.20 11.15
N GLU A 128 -24.44 8.08 10.66
CA GLU A 128 -25.38 9.19 10.36
C GLU A 128 -25.37 9.78 8.93
N ILE A 129 -25.45 8.97 7.86
CA ILE A 129 -25.85 9.45 6.51
C ILE A 129 -27.26 8.97 6.06
N PHE A 130 -27.89 8.02 6.75
CA PHE A 130 -29.16 7.43 6.29
C PHE A 130 -30.34 7.54 7.27
N ASP A 131 -30.32 8.48 8.21
CA ASP A 131 -31.42 8.66 9.18
C ASP A 131 -32.63 9.46 8.64
N ASN A 132 -32.63 9.84 7.36
CA ASN A 132 -33.75 10.60 6.74
C ASN A 132 -34.16 10.07 5.36
N MET A 133 -34.28 8.75 5.19
CA MET A 133 -35.19 8.21 4.18
C MET A 133 -36.47 7.73 4.86
N ASP A 134 -37.44 8.63 4.94
CA ASP A 134 -38.83 8.29 5.27
C ASP A 134 -39.39 7.27 4.26
N ILE A 135 -40.20 6.36 4.81
CA ILE A 135 -40.97 5.26 4.18
C ILE A 135 -41.88 5.73 3.03
#